data_AF-A0A4Q3HWQ5-F1
#
_entry.id   AF-A0A4Q3HWQ5-F1
#
_cell.length_a   1.000
_cell.length_b   1.000
_cell.length_c   1.000
_cell.angle_alpha   90.00
_cell.angle_beta   90.00
_cell.angle_gamma   90.00
#
_symmetry.space_group_name_H-M   'P 1'
#
loop_
_entity.id
_entity.type
_entity.pdbx_description
1 polymer ?
#
loop_
_entity_poly.entity_id
_entity_poly.type
_entity_poly.pdbx_seq_one_letter_code
_entity_poly.pdbx_strand_id
1 'polypeptide(L)'
;PAPPSAEASIGSAHREPDGTLVLWLRATNQDGSVVGHGELRYSPSDHHYDRVLRHLRPIPPGGEVLVLPFPPRWPDEAASPQRPRS
;
A
#
# COMPACT_ATOMS: atom_id res chain seq x y z
N PRO A 1 16.00 -3.50 17.57
CA PRO A 1 15.07 -2.93 16.55
C PRO A 1 13.66 -2.99 17.15
N ALA A 2 12.97 -1.85 17.26
CA ALA A 2 11.57 -1.87 17.71
C ALA A 2 10.71 -2.56 16.62
N PRO A 3 9.67 -3.33 17.00
CA PRO A 3 8.69 -3.76 16.01
C PRO A 3 8.14 -2.50 15.30
N PRO A 4 7.75 -2.58 14.02
CA PRO A 4 7.05 -1.48 13.36
C PRO A 4 5.79 -1.19 14.18
N SER A 5 5.89 -0.19 15.06
CA SER A 5 4.85 0.18 16.01
C SER A 5 3.65 0.68 15.21
N ALA A 6 2.43 0.46 15.70
CA ALA A 6 1.19 0.90 15.03
C ALA A 6 1.13 2.42 14.75
N GLU A 7 2.05 3.21 15.30
CA GLU A 7 2.29 4.62 14.98
C GLU A 7 2.87 4.85 13.58
N ALA A 8 3.61 3.87 13.02
CA ALA A 8 4.21 3.99 11.69
C ALA A 8 3.29 3.52 10.55
N SER A 9 2.17 2.86 10.85
CA SER A 9 1.21 2.48 9.81
C SER A 9 0.40 3.70 9.37
N ILE A 10 0.06 3.78 8.09
CA ILE A 10 -0.88 4.77 7.58
C ILE A 10 -2.30 4.22 7.54
N GLY A 11 -2.51 2.96 7.90
CA GLY A 11 -3.81 2.34 7.82
C GLY A 11 -3.77 0.84 7.97
N SER A 12 -4.84 0.19 7.54
CA SER A 12 -4.99 -1.25 7.53
C SER A 12 -5.57 -1.74 6.20
N ALA A 13 -5.34 -3.00 5.88
CA ALA A 13 -5.80 -3.60 4.65
C ALA A 13 -6.22 -5.04 4.87
N HIS A 14 -7.30 -5.43 4.21
CA HIS A 14 -7.76 -6.81 4.17
C HIS A 14 -8.01 -7.24 2.74
N ARG A 15 -8.16 -8.56 2.57
CA ARG A 15 -8.54 -9.15 1.30
C ARG A 15 -9.95 -9.69 1.41
N GLU A 16 -10.82 -9.19 0.53
CA GLU A 16 -12.17 -9.68 0.37
C GLU A 16 -12.18 -11.10 -0.24
N PRO A 17 -13.27 -11.88 -0.07
CA PRO A 17 -13.36 -13.25 -0.61
C PRO A 17 -13.22 -13.35 -2.13
N ASP A 18 -13.59 -12.29 -2.86
CA ASP A 18 -13.43 -12.17 -4.32
C ASP A 18 -11.97 -11.90 -4.74
N GLY A 19 -11.08 -11.71 -3.76
CA GLY A 19 -9.67 -11.40 -3.95
C GLY A 19 -9.35 -9.91 -3.98
N THR A 20 -10.35 -9.01 -3.92
CA THR A 20 -10.16 -7.56 -3.89
C THR A 20 -9.40 -7.13 -2.64
N LEU A 21 -8.38 -6.29 -2.81
CA LEU A 21 -7.68 -5.67 -1.69
C LEU A 21 -8.40 -4.39 -1.31
N VAL A 22 -8.82 -4.29 -0.05
CA VAL A 22 -9.47 -3.11 0.50
C VAL A 22 -8.51 -2.51 1.52
N LEU A 23 -8.12 -1.26 1.29
CA LEU A 23 -7.18 -0.52 2.12
C LEU A 23 -7.94 0.62 2.78
N TRP A 24 -7.92 0.66 4.10
CA TRP A 24 -8.41 1.77 4.90
C TRP A 24 -7.23 2.64 5.31
N LEU A 25 -7.06 3.79 4.65
CA LEU A 25 -5.93 4.68 4.86
C LEU A 25 -6.34 5.93 5.64
N ARG A 26 -5.44 6.37 6.52
CA ARG A 26 -5.50 7.65 7.24
C ARG A 26 -4.78 8.67 6.38
N ALA A 27 -5.51 9.68 5.91
CA ALA A 27 -4.92 10.83 5.27
C ALA A 27 -4.35 11.75 6.36
N THR A 28 -3.06 12.06 6.27
CA THR A 28 -2.39 13.00 7.17
C THR A 28 -1.89 14.21 6.40
N ASN A 29 -1.97 15.38 7.02
CA ASN A 29 -1.33 16.60 6.54
C ASN A 29 0.18 16.55 6.78
N GLN A 30 0.90 17.52 6.21
CA GLN A 30 2.35 17.65 6.34
C GLN A 30 2.83 17.74 7.80
N ASP A 31 1.98 18.25 8.70
CA ASP A 31 2.23 18.36 10.14
C ASP A 31 1.89 17.06 10.91
N GLY A 32 1.53 15.98 10.22
CA GLY A 32 1.16 14.68 10.80
C GLY A 32 -0.28 14.61 11.35
N SER A 33 -1.03 15.70 11.30
CA SER A 33 -2.44 15.72 11.73
C SER A 33 -3.32 14.92 10.75
N VAL A 34 -4.20 14.08 11.28
CA VAL A 34 -5.15 13.32 10.45
C VAL A 34 -6.20 14.27 9.90
N VAL A 35 -6.29 14.33 8.57
CA VAL A 35 -7.28 15.15 7.84
C VAL A 35 -8.48 14.35 7.37
N GLY A 36 -8.40 13.01 7.41
CA GLY A 36 -9.51 12.14 7.07
C GLY A 36 -9.11 10.69 6.93
N HIS A 37 -10.09 9.89 6.53
CA HIS A 37 -9.93 8.48 6.19
C HIS A 37 -10.39 8.26 4.74
N GLY A 38 -9.70 7.39 4.02
CA GLY A 38 -10.04 7.01 2.64
C GLY A 38 -9.98 5.50 2.47
N GLU A 39 -11.00 4.95 1.84
CA GLU A 39 -11.01 3.56 1.37
C GLU A 39 -10.45 3.51 -0.05
N LEU A 40 -9.47 2.66 -0.29
CA LEU A 40 -9.01 2.31 -1.64
C LEU A 40 -9.26 0.83 -1.89
N ARG A 41 -9.76 0.51 -3.08
CA ARG A 41 -10.08 -0.86 -3.48
C ARG A 41 -9.32 -1.20 -4.74
N TYR A 42 -8.57 -2.28 -4.71
CA TYR A 42 -7.86 -2.83 -5.86
C TYR A 42 -8.45 -4.20 -6.20
N SER A 43 -9.16 -4.26 -7.33
CA SER A 43 -9.60 -5.52 -7.91
C SER A 43 -8.39 -6.33 -8.39
N PRO A 44 -8.43 -7.68 -8.41
CA PRO A 44 -7.38 -8.51 -9.03
C PRO A 44 -7.06 -8.13 -10.49
N SER A 45 -7.99 -7.47 -11.19
CA SER A 45 -7.79 -6.98 -12.56
C SER A 45 -7.11 -5.60 -12.64
N ASP A 46 -6.86 -4.95 -11.51
CA ASP A 46 -6.20 -3.64 -11.47
C ASP A 46 -4.70 -3.79 -11.73
N HIS A 47 -4.15 -2.98 -12.64
CA HIS A 47 -2.72 -2.97 -12.96
C HIS A 47 -1.80 -2.64 -11.78
N HIS A 48 -2.33 -2.04 -10.72
CA HIS A 48 -1.63 -1.78 -9.46
C HIS A 48 -1.80 -2.89 -8.42
N TYR A 49 -2.66 -3.88 -8.65
CA TYR A 49 -3.00 -4.92 -7.66
C TYR A 49 -1.76 -5.66 -7.16
N ASP A 50 -0.97 -6.24 -8.05
CA ASP A 50 0.23 -7.02 -7.67
C ASP A 50 1.25 -6.17 -6.93
N ARG A 51 1.38 -4.92 -7.37
CA ARG A 51 2.28 -3.94 -6.77
C ARG A 51 1.85 -3.64 -5.33
N VAL A 52 0.58 -3.36 -5.11
CA VAL A 52 0.01 -3.11 -3.78
C VAL A 52 0.09 -4.37 -2.91
N LEU A 53 -0.29 -5.53 -3.43
CA LEU A 53 -0.22 -6.81 -2.72
C LEU A 53 1.20 -7.10 -2.21
N ARG A 54 2.21 -6.87 -3.04
CA ARG A 54 3.62 -7.05 -2.67
C ARG A 54 4.03 -6.13 -1.52
N HIS A 55 3.53 -4.90 -1.48
CA HIS A 55 3.79 -3.95 -0.40
C HIS A 55 3.07 -4.32 0.90
N LEU A 56 1.82 -4.77 0.80
CA LEU A 56 1.04 -5.24 1.95
C LEU A 56 1.61 -6.52 2.57
N ARG A 57 2.38 -7.30 1.78
CA ARG A 57 2.80 -8.67 2.08
C ARG A 57 1.60 -9.63 2.08
N PRO A 58 1.81 -10.96 2.17
CA PRO A 58 0.69 -11.90 2.18
C PRO A 58 -0.30 -11.60 3.29
N ILE A 59 -1.54 -11.32 2.89
CA ILE A 59 -2.66 -11.14 3.82
C ILE A 59 -3.23 -12.54 4.10
N PRO A 60 -3.26 -12.99 5.37
CA PRO A 60 -3.91 -14.24 5.69
C PRO A 60 -5.40 -14.20 5.31
N PRO A 61 -5.99 -15.31 4.85
CA PRO A 61 -7.41 -15.34 4.47
C PRO A 61 -8.30 -14.97 5.66
N GLY A 62 -9.15 -13.95 5.49
CA GLY A 62 -9.97 -13.38 6.57
C GLY A 62 -9.20 -12.54 7.60
N GLY A 63 -7.91 -12.30 7.37
CA GLY A 63 -7.07 -11.47 8.20
C GLY A 63 -6.88 -10.06 7.64
N GLU A 64 -6.28 -9.23 8.48
CA GLU A 64 -5.97 -7.83 8.19
C GLU A 64 -4.46 -7.62 8.41
N VAL A 65 -3.85 -6.77 7.59
CA VAL A 65 -2.46 -6.34 7.73
C VAL A 65 -2.39 -4.83 7.87
N LEU A 66 -1.36 -4.34 8.55
CA LEU A 66 -1.10 -2.91 8.63
C LEU A 66 -0.49 -2.41 7.32
N VAL A 67 -1.01 -1.29 6.83
CA VAL A 67 -0.46 -0.59 5.66
C VAL A 67 0.63 0.36 6.13
N LEU A 68 1.86 0.13 5.68
CA LEU A 68 2.96 1.07 5.86
C LEU A 68 2.90 2.17 4.78
N PRO A 69 3.49 3.35 5.01
CA PRO A 69 3.61 4.39 4.00
C PRO A 69 4.11 3.81 2.67
N PHE A 70 3.41 4.12 1.59
CA PHE A 70 3.87 3.73 0.27
C PHE A 70 5.18 4.45 -0.04
N PRO A 71 6.14 3.77 -0.68
CA PRO A 71 7.37 4.43 -1.08
C PRO A 71 7.04 5.52 -2.12
N PRO A 72 7.75 6.67 -2.11
CA PRO A 72 7.51 7.75 -3.09
C PRO A 72 7.79 7.31 -4.52
N ARG A 73 8.57 6.24 -4.70
CA ARG A 73 8.90 5.61 -5.97
C ARG A 73 9.01 4.10 -5.77
N TRP A 74 8.42 3.34 -6.67
CA TRP A 74 8.49 1.89 -6.60
C TRP A 74 9.82 1.37 -7.16
N PRO A 75 10.42 0.31 -6.59
CA PRO A 75 11.71 -0.20 -7.04
C PRO A 75 11.75 -0.57 -8.53
N ASP A 76 10.66 -1.15 -9.06
CA ASP A 76 10.54 -1.50 -10.49
C ASP A 76 10.50 -0.28 -11.43
N GLU A 77 10.12 0.90 -10.94
CA GLU A 77 10.07 2.12 -11.75
C GLU A 77 11.47 2.69 -12.00
N ALA A 78 12.37 2.57 -11.01
CA ALA A 78 13.76 3.00 -11.13
C ALA A 78 14.56 2.18 -12.16
N ALA A 79 14.06 1.01 -12.55
CA ALA A 79 14.71 0.12 -13.49
C ALA A 79 14.35 0.39 -14.96
N SER A 80 13.61 1.46 -15.30
CA SER A 80 13.48 1.86 -16.71
C SER A 80 14.82 2.42 -17.19
N PRO A 81 15.60 1.70 -18.03
CA PRO A 81 16.79 2.30 -18.61
C PRO A 81 16.31 3.43 -19.50
N GLN A 82 16.71 4.66 -19.17
CA GLN A 82 16.63 5.76 -20.12
C GLN A 82 17.38 5.28 -21.36
N ARG A 83 16.66 5.01 -22.46
CA ARG A 83 17.28 4.70 -23.74
C ARG A 83 18.27 5.83 -24.04
N PRO A 84 19.56 5.55 -24.31
CA PRO A 84 20.44 6.59 -24.80
C PRO A 84 19.87 7.08 -26.13
N ARG A 85 19.53 8.37 -26.20
CA ARG A 85 19.22 9.02 -27.48
C ARG A 85 20.53 9.02 -28.29
N SER A 86 20.53 8.29 -29.40
CA SER A 86 21.55 8.36 -30.46
C SER A 86 21.38 9.63 -31.29
#